data_AF-Q9ZEL3-F1
#
_entry.id   AF-Q9ZEL3-F1
#
_cell.length_a   1.000
_cell.length_b   1.000
_cell.length_c   1.000
_cell.angle_alpha   90.00
_cell.angle_beta   90.00
_cell.angle_gamma   90.00
#
_symmetry.space_group_name_H-M   'P 1'
#
loop_
_entity.id
_entity.type
_entity.pdbx_description
1 polymer ?
#
loop_
_entity_poly.entity_id
_entity_poly.type
_entity_poly.pdbx_seq_one_letter_code
_entity_poly.pdbx_strand_id
1 'polypeptide(L)'
;MKAQMQKGFTLIELMIVVAIIGILAAIALPAYQDYTVRSNAAAALAEITPGKIGFEQAINEGKTPSLTSTDEGYIGITDSTSYCDVDLDTAADGHIECTAKGGNAGKFDGKTITLNRTADGEWSCASTLDAKYKPGKCS
;
A
#
# COMPACT_ATOMS: atom_id res chain seq x y z
N MET A 1 22.12 48.04 -31.19
CA MET A 1 21.42 47.01 -30.38
C MET A 1 20.98 47.67 -29.07
N LYS A 2 19.68 47.85 -28.83
CA LYS A 2 19.20 48.34 -27.53
C LYS A 2 19.31 47.18 -26.54
N ALA A 3 20.18 47.31 -25.54
CA ALA A 3 20.25 46.35 -24.44
C ALA A 3 18.94 46.46 -23.64
N GLN A 4 18.11 45.42 -23.71
CA GLN A 4 16.90 45.35 -22.89
C GLN A 4 17.34 45.13 -21.44
N MET A 5 17.09 46.11 -20.57
CA MET A 5 17.44 46.02 -19.16
C MET A 5 16.56 44.93 -18.51
N GLN A 6 17.17 43.84 -18.08
CA GLN A 6 16.49 42.80 -17.30
C GLN A 6 16.03 43.39 -15.97
N LYS A 7 14.71 43.51 -15.78
CA LYS A 7 14.13 43.85 -14.48
C LYS A 7 14.27 42.63 -13.58
N GLY A 8 15.19 42.69 -12.63
CA GLY A 8 15.34 41.66 -11.59
C GLY A 8 14.15 41.66 -10.62
N PHE A 9 13.96 40.53 -9.94
CA PHE A 9 12.98 40.37 -8.87
C PHE A 9 13.46 41.09 -7.60
N THR A 10 12.58 41.77 -6.88
CA THR A 10 12.94 42.43 -5.62
C THR A 10 13.02 41.43 -4.46
N LEU A 11 13.86 41.72 -3.45
CA LEU A 11 13.94 40.88 -2.25
C LEU A 11 12.60 40.80 -1.50
N ILE A 12 11.83 41.89 -1.50
CA ILE A 12 10.52 41.91 -0.83
C ILE A 12 9.49 41.04 -1.56
N GLU A 13 9.49 41.03 -2.89
CA GLU A 13 8.65 40.12 -3.67
C GLU A 13 9.02 38.66 -3.37
N LEU A 14 10.33 38.36 -3.25
CA LEU A 14 10.79 37.01 -2.92
C LEU A 14 10.30 36.56 -1.54
N MET A 15 10.41 37.44 -0.54
CA MET A 15 9.97 37.14 0.82
C MET A 15 8.47 36.88 0.91
N ILE A 16 7.65 37.67 0.21
CA ILE A 16 6.19 37.47 0.20
C ILE A 16 5.84 36.15 -0.50
N VAL A 17 6.49 35.83 -1.62
CA VAL A 17 6.26 34.57 -2.33
C VAL A 17 6.61 33.36 -1.44
N VAL A 18 7.75 33.41 -0.74
CA VAL A 18 8.14 32.35 0.19
C VAL A 18 7.15 32.21 1.34
N ALA A 19 6.64 33.32 1.89
CA ALA A 19 5.63 33.30 2.95
C ALA A 19 4.32 32.63 2.48
N ILE A 20 3.84 32.94 1.27
CA ILE A 20 2.63 32.34 0.71
C ILE A 20 2.85 30.84 0.44
N ILE A 21 3.98 30.46 -0.18
CA ILE A 21 4.31 29.05 -0.43
C ILE A 21 4.41 28.28 0.89
N GLY A 22 4.98 28.88 1.95
CA GLY A 22 5.06 28.28 3.27
C GLY A 22 3.69 27.93 3.86
N ILE A 23 2.72 28.85 3.76
CA ILE A 23 1.35 28.61 4.22
C ILE A 23 0.68 27.50 3.41
N LEU A 24 0.80 27.53 2.08
CA LEU A 24 0.21 26.51 1.20
C LEU A 24 0.83 25.12 1.45
N ALA A 25 2.15 25.05 1.63
CA ALA A 25 2.87 23.80 1.88
C ALA A 25 2.44 23.15 3.19
N ALA A 26 2.16 23.93 4.24
CA ALA A 26 1.70 23.40 5.53
C ALA A 26 0.37 22.62 5.42
N ILE A 27 -0.49 22.96 4.46
CA ILE A 27 -1.77 22.27 4.22
C ILE A 27 -1.61 21.18 3.14
N ALA A 28 -0.89 21.50 2.06
CA ALA A 28 -0.76 20.63 0.90
C ALA A 28 0.08 19.38 1.19
N LEU A 29 1.16 19.49 1.98
CA LEU A 29 2.04 18.35 2.25
C LEU A 29 1.36 17.24 3.06
N PRO A 30 0.67 17.52 4.20
CA PRO A 30 -0.08 16.48 4.91
C PRO A 30 -1.17 15.85 4.06
N ALA A 31 -1.88 16.64 3.25
CA ALA A 31 -2.94 16.15 2.37
C ALA A 31 -2.39 15.22 1.27
N TYR A 32 -1.25 15.58 0.67
CA TYR A 32 -0.57 14.76 -0.32
C TYR A 32 -0.08 13.44 0.29
N GLN A 33 0.53 13.48 1.47
CA GLN A 33 0.95 12.28 2.20
C GLN A 33 -0.24 11.36 2.51
N ASP A 34 -1.38 11.93 2.93
CA ASP A 34 -2.58 11.13 3.20
C ASP A 34 -3.13 10.47 1.93
N TYR A 35 -3.03 11.14 0.78
CA TYR A 35 -3.38 10.55 -0.52
C TYR A 35 -2.43 9.42 -0.91
N THR A 36 -1.11 9.61 -0.80
CA THR A 36 -0.15 8.55 -1.15
C THR A 36 -0.28 7.34 -0.26
N VAL A 37 -0.54 7.52 1.04
CA VAL A 37 -0.80 6.39 1.97
C VAL A 37 -2.02 5.57 1.53
N ARG A 38 -3.14 6.22 1.18
CA ARG A 38 -4.32 5.52 0.64
C ARG A 38 -4.02 4.78 -0.66
N SER A 39 -3.26 5.41 -1.56
CA SER A 39 -2.86 4.79 -2.83
C SER A 39 -2.00 3.55 -2.61
N ASN A 40 -1.02 3.64 -1.71
CA ASN A 40 -0.14 2.53 -1.37
C ASN A 40 -0.92 1.39 -0.69
N ALA A 41 -1.87 1.71 0.20
CA ALA A 41 -2.73 0.70 0.81
C ALA A 41 -3.61 -0.03 -0.21
N ALA A 42 -4.16 0.70 -1.19
CA ALA A 42 -4.92 0.08 -2.27
C ALA A 42 -4.02 -0.80 -3.16
N ALA A 43 -2.80 -0.36 -3.44
CA ALA A 43 -1.81 -1.13 -4.20
C ALA A 43 -1.40 -2.41 -3.44
N ALA A 44 -1.06 -2.31 -2.16
CA ALA A 44 -0.72 -3.45 -1.31
C ALA A 44 -1.83 -4.51 -1.28
N LEU A 45 -3.08 -4.10 -1.09
CA LEU A 45 -4.22 -5.01 -1.17
C LEU A 45 -4.32 -5.66 -2.56
N ALA A 46 -4.11 -4.90 -3.63
CA ALA A 46 -4.15 -5.41 -4.99
C ALA A 46 -3.00 -6.39 -5.30
N GLU A 47 -1.84 -6.24 -4.67
CA GLU A 47 -0.70 -7.16 -4.81
C GLU A 47 -1.00 -8.55 -4.23
N ILE A 48 -1.70 -8.63 -3.09
CA ILE A 48 -2.02 -9.93 -2.44
C ILE A 48 -3.36 -10.53 -2.88
N THR A 49 -4.28 -9.73 -3.44
CA THR A 49 -5.63 -10.21 -3.84
C THR A 49 -5.61 -11.38 -4.83
N PRO A 50 -4.73 -11.44 -5.84
CA PRO A 50 -4.63 -12.59 -6.76
C PRO A 50 -4.34 -13.92 -6.03
N GLY A 51 -3.61 -13.84 -4.91
CA GLY A 51 -3.26 -15.00 -4.09
C GLY A 51 -4.48 -15.77 -3.56
N LYS A 52 -5.66 -15.12 -3.42
CA LYS A 52 -6.90 -15.80 -3.00
C LYS A 52 -7.29 -16.90 -3.97
N ILE A 53 -7.18 -16.64 -5.28
CA ILE A 53 -7.55 -17.61 -6.32
C ILE A 53 -6.57 -18.79 -6.27
N GLY A 54 -5.26 -18.51 -6.18
CA GLY A 54 -4.24 -19.54 -6.07
C GLY A 54 -4.37 -20.38 -4.79
N PHE A 55 -4.75 -19.74 -3.68
CA PHE A 55 -5.01 -20.41 -2.41
C PHE A 55 -6.19 -21.39 -2.54
N GLU A 56 -7.32 -20.94 -3.10
CA GLU A 56 -8.46 -21.82 -3.35
C GLU A 56 -8.10 -22.98 -4.27
N GLN A 57 -7.31 -22.71 -5.32
CA GLN A 57 -6.87 -23.76 -6.22
C GLN A 57 -6.01 -24.81 -5.50
N ALA A 58 -5.01 -24.38 -4.71
CA ALA A 58 -4.15 -25.28 -3.97
C ALA A 58 -4.93 -26.17 -3.00
N ILE A 59 -5.84 -25.59 -2.21
CA ILE A 59 -6.69 -26.34 -1.27
C ILE A 59 -7.59 -27.35 -1.99
N ASN A 60 -8.23 -26.95 -3.11
CA ASN A 60 -9.08 -27.85 -3.88
C ASN A 60 -8.31 -29.00 -4.54
N GLU A 61 -7.04 -28.79 -4.88
CA GLU A 61 -6.14 -29.84 -5.39
C GLU A 61 -5.53 -30.71 -4.27
N GLY A 62 -5.82 -30.42 -2.99
CA GLY A 62 -5.25 -31.12 -1.84
C GLY A 62 -3.77 -30.80 -1.59
N LYS A 63 -3.30 -29.66 -2.10
CA LYS A 63 -1.93 -29.17 -1.95
C LYS A 63 -1.85 -28.12 -0.85
N THR A 64 -0.67 -28.00 -0.23
CA THR A 64 -0.40 -26.93 0.73
C THR A 64 -0.13 -25.62 -0.02
N PRO A 65 -0.88 -24.54 0.25
CA PRO A 65 -0.60 -23.22 -0.31
C PRO A 65 0.84 -22.78 -0.05
N SER A 66 1.50 -22.16 -1.02
CA SER A 66 2.88 -21.66 -0.90
C SER A 66 3.12 -20.36 -1.66
N LEU A 67 4.04 -19.55 -1.15
CA LEU A 67 4.56 -18.34 -1.80
C LEU A 67 5.79 -18.62 -2.67
N THR A 68 6.29 -19.85 -2.66
CA THR A 68 7.49 -20.24 -3.42
C THR A 68 7.10 -20.77 -4.79
N SER A 69 7.63 -20.16 -5.86
CA SER A 69 7.21 -20.42 -7.24
C SER A 69 7.50 -21.83 -7.76
N THR A 70 8.37 -22.58 -7.09
CA THR A 70 8.70 -23.98 -7.42
C THR A 70 7.79 -24.99 -6.74
N ASP A 71 6.99 -24.57 -5.76
CA ASP A 71 6.15 -25.49 -4.99
C ASP A 71 4.87 -25.81 -5.76
N GLU A 72 4.38 -27.05 -5.62
CA GLU A 72 3.18 -27.49 -6.34
C GLU A 72 1.92 -26.69 -6.00
N GLY A 73 1.87 -26.11 -4.80
CA GLY A 73 0.79 -25.27 -4.29
C GLY A 73 1.07 -23.77 -4.38
N TYR A 74 1.97 -23.34 -5.27
CA TYR A 74 2.25 -21.93 -5.49
C TYR A 74 0.99 -21.12 -5.82
N ILE A 75 0.69 -20.10 -5.02
CA ILE A 75 -0.56 -19.33 -5.14
C ILE A 75 -0.48 -18.15 -6.11
N GLY A 76 0.63 -17.98 -6.83
CA GLY A 76 0.78 -16.93 -7.83
C GLY A 76 1.28 -15.58 -7.29
N ILE A 77 1.65 -15.51 -6.02
CA ILE A 77 2.28 -14.34 -5.38
C ILE A 77 3.51 -14.76 -4.57
N THR A 78 4.49 -13.86 -4.45
CA THR A 78 5.75 -14.09 -3.73
C THR A 78 5.71 -13.53 -2.32
N ASP A 79 6.68 -13.93 -1.49
CA ASP A 79 6.91 -13.46 -0.11
C ASP A 79 7.26 -11.97 0.00
N SER A 80 7.63 -11.33 -1.10
CA SER A 80 7.92 -9.91 -1.14
C SER A 80 7.46 -9.27 -2.45
N THR A 81 6.77 -8.15 -2.34
CA THR A 81 6.32 -7.28 -3.44
C THR A 81 6.80 -5.84 -3.23
N SER A 82 6.27 -4.87 -3.99
CA SER A 82 6.66 -3.47 -3.84
C SER A 82 6.20 -2.89 -2.51
N TYR A 83 4.99 -3.26 -2.07
CA TYR A 83 4.36 -2.71 -0.87
C TYR A 83 4.09 -3.72 0.23
N CYS A 84 4.38 -5.00 0.03
CA CYS A 84 4.15 -6.05 1.02
C CYS A 84 5.39 -6.92 1.24
N ASP A 85 5.67 -7.22 2.50
CA ASP A 85 6.24 -8.51 2.89
C ASP A 85 5.06 -9.43 3.20
N VAL A 86 4.93 -10.53 2.45
CA VAL A 86 3.77 -11.43 2.47
C VAL A 86 4.08 -12.63 3.34
N ASP A 87 3.21 -12.88 4.32
CA ASP A 87 3.17 -14.09 5.13
C ASP A 87 1.92 -14.91 4.79
N LEU A 88 2.01 -16.22 5.01
CA LEU A 88 0.97 -17.17 4.63
C LEU A 88 0.74 -18.19 5.73
N ASP A 89 -0.47 -18.22 6.27
CA ASP A 89 -0.98 -19.36 7.01
C ASP A 89 -1.66 -20.33 6.04
N THR A 90 -1.11 -21.54 5.98
CA THR A 90 -1.47 -22.58 5.02
C THR A 90 -2.63 -23.47 5.48
N ALA A 91 -3.17 -23.22 6.67
CA ALA A 91 -4.37 -23.91 7.17
C ALA A 91 -5.58 -23.69 6.24
N ALA A 92 -6.57 -24.58 6.32
CA ALA A 92 -7.81 -24.44 5.54
C ALA A 92 -8.57 -23.14 5.88
N ASP A 93 -8.50 -22.68 7.12
CA ASP A 93 -9.00 -21.39 7.63
C ASP A 93 -7.87 -20.37 7.85
N GLY A 94 -6.79 -20.52 7.08
CA GLY A 94 -5.61 -19.66 7.13
C GLY A 94 -5.83 -18.28 6.51
N HIS A 95 -4.72 -17.60 6.24
CA HIS A 95 -4.74 -16.21 5.79
C HIS A 95 -3.53 -15.87 4.92
N ILE A 96 -3.69 -14.82 4.12
CA ILE A 96 -2.61 -14.15 3.39
C ILE A 96 -2.43 -12.79 4.07
N GLU A 97 -1.30 -12.58 4.75
CA GLU A 97 -1.00 -11.32 5.42
C GLU A 97 0.04 -10.52 4.63
N CYS A 98 -0.27 -9.27 4.34
CA CYS A 98 0.70 -8.28 3.87
C CYS A 98 1.14 -7.41 5.04
N THR A 99 2.42 -7.45 5.39
CA THR A 99 3.07 -6.40 6.17
C THR A 99 3.50 -5.29 5.23
N ALA A 100 2.88 -4.12 5.37
CA ALA A 100 3.10 -2.98 4.50
C ALA A 100 4.53 -2.45 4.58
N LYS A 101 5.12 -2.12 3.42
CA LYS A 101 6.46 -1.51 3.29
C LYS A 101 6.54 -0.54 2.12
N GLY A 102 7.66 0.18 1.99
CA GLY A 102 7.96 0.98 0.81
C GLY A 102 7.09 2.23 0.64
N GLY A 103 6.40 2.66 1.70
CA GLY A 103 5.53 3.82 1.70
C GLY A 103 5.90 4.85 2.77
N ASN A 104 4.90 5.31 3.52
CA ASN A 104 5.09 6.27 4.58
C ASN A 104 5.41 5.56 5.90
N ALA A 105 6.61 5.76 6.43
CA ALA A 105 7.09 5.11 7.65
C ALA A 105 6.19 5.29 8.90
N GLY A 106 5.47 6.41 9.01
CA GLY A 106 4.65 6.70 10.20
C GLY A 106 3.19 6.26 10.07
N LYS A 107 2.69 6.11 8.84
CA LYS A 107 1.25 5.94 8.55
C LYS A 107 0.92 4.67 7.77
N PHE A 108 1.92 4.03 7.17
CA PHE A 108 1.74 2.89 6.28
C PHE A 108 2.67 1.73 6.65
N ASP A 109 3.98 1.97 6.69
CA ASP A 109 4.95 0.89 6.87
C ASP A 109 4.77 0.19 8.22
N GLY A 110 4.90 -1.15 8.23
CA GLY A 110 4.70 -2.00 9.40
C GLY A 110 3.24 -2.20 9.81
N LYS A 111 2.25 -1.64 9.08
CA LYS A 111 0.83 -1.99 9.26
C LYS A 111 0.48 -3.23 8.44
N THR A 112 -0.50 -4.01 8.88
CA THR A 112 -0.91 -5.21 8.17
C THR A 112 -2.22 -5.05 7.41
N ILE A 113 -2.33 -5.77 6.30
CA ILE A 113 -3.54 -6.03 5.53
C ILE A 113 -3.66 -7.54 5.41
N THR A 114 -4.67 -8.12 6.03
CA THR A 114 -4.82 -9.57 6.16
C THR A 114 -6.07 -10.02 5.44
N LEU A 115 -5.92 -10.93 4.49
CA LEU A 115 -7.00 -11.64 3.83
C LEU A 115 -7.24 -12.94 4.59
N ASN A 116 -8.29 -12.99 5.39
CA ASN A 116 -8.63 -14.18 6.18
C ASN A 116 -9.60 -15.05 5.39
N ARG A 117 -9.34 -16.35 5.36
CA ARG A 117 -10.22 -17.37 4.77
C ARG A 117 -10.91 -18.14 5.89
N THR A 118 -12.19 -18.46 5.73
CA THR A 118 -12.87 -19.44 6.59
C THR A 118 -12.71 -20.85 6.01
N ALA A 119 -12.96 -21.89 6.81
CA ALA A 119 -12.93 -23.27 6.32
C ALA A 119 -13.87 -23.49 5.11
N ASP A 120 -14.99 -22.75 5.06
CA ASP A 120 -15.98 -22.78 3.97
C ASP A 120 -15.55 -22.01 2.70
N GLY A 121 -14.37 -21.37 2.69
CA GLY A 121 -13.86 -20.61 1.55
C GLY A 121 -14.38 -19.18 1.44
N GLU A 122 -15.07 -18.68 2.47
CA GLU A 122 -15.41 -17.26 2.53
C GLU A 122 -14.18 -16.43 2.90
N TRP A 123 -13.98 -15.32 2.20
CA TRP A 123 -12.87 -14.42 2.45
C TRP A 123 -13.32 -13.10 3.05
N SER A 124 -12.64 -12.69 4.11
CA SER A 124 -12.74 -11.34 4.68
C SER A 124 -11.40 -10.61 4.59
N CYS A 125 -11.42 -9.29 4.68
CA CYS A 125 -10.20 -8.49 4.76
C CYS A 125 -10.21 -7.70 6.07
N ALA A 126 -9.10 -7.70 6.78
CA ALA A 126 -8.86 -6.90 7.97
C ALA A 126 -7.59 -6.04 7.77
N SER A 127 -7.52 -4.87 8.38
CA SER A 127 -6.30 -4.08 8.36
C SER A 127 -6.06 -3.30 9.65
N THR A 128 -4.79 -3.19 10.05
CA THR A 128 -4.36 -2.35 11.18
C THR A 128 -4.06 -0.91 10.78
N LEU A 129 -4.27 -0.54 9.52
CA LEU A 129 -4.18 0.85 9.06
C LEU A 129 -5.25 1.70 9.77
N ASP A 130 -4.96 2.98 9.97
CA ASP A 130 -5.98 3.92 10.46
C ASP A 130 -7.21 3.89 9.55
N ALA A 131 -8.40 4.07 10.12
CA ALA A 131 -9.67 3.97 9.39
C ALA A 131 -9.72 4.81 8.09
N LYS A 132 -9.03 5.95 8.06
CA LYS A 132 -8.94 6.82 6.87
C LYS A 132 -8.08 6.27 5.73
N TYR A 133 -7.27 5.25 5.99
CA TYR A 133 -6.32 4.64 5.05
C TYR A 133 -6.67 3.19 4.69
N LYS A 134 -7.71 2.60 5.30
CA LYS A 134 -8.09 1.22 5.02
C LYS A 134 -8.46 1.04 3.54
N PRO A 135 -7.85 0.09 2.83
CA PRO A 135 -8.13 -0.14 1.43
C PRO A 135 -9.41 -0.97 1.24
N GLY A 136 -10.17 -0.67 0.18
CA GLY A 136 -11.34 -1.47 -0.21
C GLY A 136 -12.39 -1.60 0.89
N LYS A 137 -12.80 -2.84 1.18
CA LYS A 137 -13.77 -3.18 2.25
C LYS A 137 -13.09 -3.83 3.47
N CYS A 138 -11.80 -3.58 3.68
CA CYS A 138 -11.08 -4.13 4.83
C CYS A 138 -11.59 -3.49 6.13
N SER A 139 -11.87 -4.33 7.14
CA SER A 139 -12.39 -3.92 8.45
C SER A 139 -11.32 -3.42 9.39
#